data_AF-A0A0K6GG48-F1
#
_entry.id   AF-A0A0K6GG48-F1
#
_cell.length_a   1.000
_cell.length_b   1.000
_cell.length_c   1.000
_cell.angle_alpha   90.00
_cell.angle_beta   90.00
_cell.angle_gamma   90.00
#
_symmetry.space_group_name_H-M   'P 1'
#
loop_
_entity.id
_entity.type
_entity.pdbx_description
1 polymer ?
#
loop_
_entity_poly.entity_id
_entity_poly.type
_entity_poly.pdbx_seq_one_letter_code
_entity_poly.pdbx_strand_id
1 'polypeptide(L)'
;MHKTTLLALSSVVAAANVSLPAIPLSPPSTASQILDRRLASFSIEFSYLPSFGGNKTHPNELTRNLMNRLVERTGLGPDIRPGGITVDSSIFDPNAPALDLSLSPSQGIWRTTYGPAYFESYLVFPNTSRFILDVNLGNDSITIAQNQIEAGIKYLGWDRIFAIQLGNEPDHYIYSRPGWTSAAFTAKFLNWTSTLTKSLNLPARIFQANGFAEDPTSSAPMTTVSTINEGIDKTGVIKLFDQHTYQYSTCDPARNAKATLEALVNHNNITAYLDLWKPQIAAARGVGKEFVIGEYSSISCSGKQNVSDTYGQAMWLADTILYGASLNISRLYMHQGATLVLQSSQQANSPGFSWYDLWYPIPSERYGSARASPSYVAYLLVTEAVGKSGQSRLALVRDSSLPSTLAVYAIWDPSSRTNGIARMVILNMSLRRQDVAADDALTVTVDVGKYQRGGNTTAKVKRMSSPGVESKDSDRVTWAGQSYSAGVPVGSEVVEQLDAGKVNVRGSEGVLITF
;
A
#
# COMPACT_ATOMS: atom_id res chain seq x y z
N MET A 1 -1.17 52.79 -39.58
CA MET A 1 -0.98 51.66 -38.64
C MET A 1 -2.27 50.87 -38.55
N HIS A 2 -2.36 49.74 -39.25
CA HIS A 2 -3.50 48.82 -39.15
C HIS A 2 -3.36 47.99 -37.86
N LYS A 3 -4.34 48.07 -36.97
CA LYS A 3 -4.45 47.17 -35.81
C LYS A 3 -5.04 45.85 -36.31
N THR A 4 -4.19 44.84 -36.44
CA THR A 4 -4.61 43.46 -36.71
C THR A 4 -5.18 42.87 -35.43
N THR A 5 -6.50 42.72 -35.36
CA THR A 5 -7.17 42.01 -34.28
C THR A 5 -6.95 40.51 -34.48
N LEU A 6 -6.07 39.90 -33.69
CA LEU A 6 -5.95 38.44 -33.63
C LEU A 6 -7.17 37.88 -32.90
N LEU A 7 -8.10 37.25 -33.63
CA LEU A 7 -9.09 36.35 -33.02
C LEU A 7 -8.37 35.07 -32.60
N ALA A 8 -8.22 34.84 -31.30
CA ALA A 8 -7.87 33.54 -30.78
C ALA A 8 -9.10 32.62 -30.92
N LEU A 9 -9.07 31.70 -31.88
CA LEU A 9 -10.01 30.58 -31.92
C LEU A 9 -9.67 29.64 -30.74
N SER A 10 -10.47 29.70 -29.69
CA SER A 10 -10.52 28.66 -28.66
C SER A 10 -11.26 27.45 -29.24
N SER A 11 -10.50 26.43 -29.66
CA SER A 11 -11.08 25.12 -29.99
C SER A 11 -11.56 24.48 -28.69
N VAL A 12 -12.88 24.45 -28.48
CA VAL A 12 -13.50 23.66 -27.40
C VAL A 12 -13.31 22.19 -27.75
N VAL A 13 -12.29 21.55 -27.16
CA VAL A 13 -12.11 20.10 -27.26
C VAL A 13 -13.11 19.46 -26.29
N ALA A 14 -14.16 18.85 -26.83
CA ALA A 14 -15.17 18.16 -26.03
C ALA A 14 -14.57 16.90 -25.37
N ALA A 15 -14.99 16.62 -24.14
CA ALA A 15 -14.62 15.39 -23.42
C ALA A 15 -14.94 14.14 -24.24
N ALA A 16 -14.04 13.14 -24.21
CA ALA A 16 -14.25 11.89 -24.92
C ALA A 16 -15.38 11.09 -24.26
N ASN A 17 -16.41 10.72 -25.01
CA ASN A 17 -17.48 9.85 -24.52
C ASN A 17 -17.02 8.39 -24.58
N VAL A 18 -17.07 7.70 -23.44
CA VAL A 18 -16.69 6.29 -23.28
C VAL A 18 -17.90 5.48 -22.86
N SER A 19 -18.21 4.46 -23.66
CA SER A 19 -19.20 3.45 -23.31
C SER A 19 -18.49 2.25 -22.70
N LEU A 20 -18.90 1.83 -21.50
CA LEU A 20 -18.35 0.64 -20.87
C LEU A 20 -18.86 -0.63 -21.58
N PRO A 21 -18.08 -1.72 -21.63
CA PRO A 21 -18.59 -3.03 -22.04
C PRO A 21 -19.74 -3.51 -21.14
N ALA A 22 -20.46 -4.55 -21.54
CA ALA A 22 -21.42 -5.18 -20.64
C ALA A 22 -20.70 -5.74 -19.40
N ILE A 23 -21.09 -5.28 -18.20
CA ILE A 23 -20.54 -5.79 -16.94
C ILE A 23 -21.58 -6.75 -16.36
N PRO A 24 -21.21 -8.00 -16.05
CA PRO A 24 -22.15 -8.99 -15.51
C PRO A 24 -22.83 -8.52 -14.22
N LEU A 25 -24.07 -8.95 -14.02
CA LEU A 25 -24.83 -8.60 -12.82
C LEU A 25 -24.31 -9.32 -11.56
N SER A 26 -23.72 -10.49 -11.72
CA SER A 26 -23.04 -11.25 -10.67
C SER A 26 -21.52 -11.19 -10.87
N PRO A 27 -20.71 -11.39 -9.82
CA PRO A 27 -19.25 -11.42 -9.98
C PRO A 27 -18.84 -12.50 -10.98
N PRO A 28 -18.10 -12.17 -12.06
CA PRO A 28 -17.58 -13.17 -12.99
C PRO A 28 -16.55 -14.09 -12.34
N SER A 29 -16.19 -15.19 -13.02
CA SER A 29 -15.10 -16.09 -12.57
C SER A 29 -13.74 -15.40 -12.48
N THR A 30 -13.57 -14.29 -13.23
CA THR A 30 -12.39 -13.43 -13.21
C THR A 30 -12.39 -12.40 -12.08
N ALA A 31 -13.48 -12.29 -11.30
CA ALA A 31 -13.49 -11.44 -10.12
C ALA A 31 -12.60 -12.01 -9.04
N SER A 32 -11.98 -11.11 -8.27
CA SER A 32 -11.17 -11.42 -7.11
C SER A 32 -11.90 -12.35 -6.13
N GLN A 33 -11.13 -12.97 -5.24
CA GLN A 33 -11.64 -13.45 -3.96
C GLN A 33 -12.34 -12.31 -3.19
N ILE A 34 -13.03 -12.67 -2.10
CA ILE A 34 -13.60 -11.67 -1.20
C ILE A 34 -12.47 -10.75 -0.74
N LEU A 35 -12.68 -9.44 -0.90
CA LEU A 35 -11.72 -8.42 -0.51
C LEU A 35 -11.59 -8.42 1.02
N ASP A 36 -10.37 -8.55 1.52
CA ASP A 36 -10.11 -8.30 2.93
C ASP A 36 -10.42 -6.83 3.24
N ARG A 37 -11.14 -6.58 4.33
CA ARG A 37 -11.42 -5.23 4.83
C ARG A 37 -10.16 -4.48 5.24
N ARG A 38 -9.03 -5.17 5.33
CA ARG A 38 -7.69 -4.64 5.58
C ARG A 38 -6.80 -4.64 4.33
N LEU A 39 -7.38 -4.72 3.13
CA LEU A 39 -6.65 -4.74 1.86
C LEU A 39 -5.55 -3.67 1.80
N ALA A 40 -5.86 -2.45 2.25
CA ALA A 40 -4.91 -1.35 2.37
C ALA A 40 -4.36 -1.31 3.82
N SER A 41 -3.19 -1.90 4.02
CA SER A 41 -2.48 -2.04 5.30
C SER A 41 -1.14 -1.28 5.25
N PHE A 42 -0.37 -1.31 6.36
CA PHE A 42 0.85 -0.51 6.49
C PHE A 42 2.06 -1.33 6.92
N SER A 43 3.18 -1.15 6.25
CA SER A 43 4.49 -1.53 6.76
C SER A 43 5.14 -0.30 7.38
N ILE A 44 5.83 -0.43 8.52
CA ILE A 44 6.52 0.69 9.17
C ILE A 44 7.92 0.21 9.54
N GLU A 45 8.94 0.97 9.17
CA GLU A 45 10.32 0.69 9.58
C GLU A 45 10.40 0.57 11.12
N PHE A 46 10.90 -0.56 11.62
CA PHE A 46 10.79 -0.98 13.02
C PHE A 46 11.34 0.09 13.97
N SER A 47 12.51 0.64 13.65
CA SER A 47 13.15 1.73 14.40
C SER A 47 12.37 3.06 14.39
N TYR A 48 11.42 3.25 13.50
CA TYR A 48 10.61 4.47 13.42
C TYR A 48 9.21 4.31 13.99
N LEU A 49 8.79 3.10 14.37
CA LEU A 49 7.46 2.87 14.94
C LEU A 49 7.11 3.83 16.09
N PRO A 50 8.02 4.17 17.04
CA PRO A 50 7.71 5.14 18.10
C PRO A 50 7.42 6.56 17.58
N SER A 51 7.99 6.99 16.46
CA SER A 51 7.66 8.27 15.84
C SER A 51 6.22 8.28 15.31
N PHE A 52 5.80 7.17 14.69
CA PHE A 52 4.44 6.97 14.18
C PHE A 52 3.42 6.68 15.28
N GLY A 53 3.83 6.01 16.35
CA GLY A 53 2.98 5.53 17.44
C GLY A 53 2.82 6.51 18.60
N GLY A 54 3.89 7.23 18.94
CA GLY A 54 4.02 7.86 20.24
C GLY A 54 4.13 6.81 21.35
N ASN A 55 3.62 7.13 22.53
CA ASN A 55 3.58 6.20 23.67
C ASN A 55 2.22 6.27 24.39
N LYS A 56 2.06 5.56 25.51
CA LYS A 56 0.78 5.50 26.23
C LYS A 56 0.29 6.86 26.74
N THR A 57 1.21 7.74 27.13
CA THR A 57 0.91 9.07 27.69
C THR A 57 0.88 10.18 26.64
N HIS A 58 1.62 10.01 25.55
CA HIS A 58 1.75 10.94 24.44
C HIS A 58 1.55 10.17 23.12
N PRO A 59 0.33 9.67 22.85
CA PRO A 59 0.05 8.99 21.59
C PRO A 59 0.17 9.94 20.40
N ASN A 60 0.52 9.41 19.23
CA ASN A 60 0.52 10.21 18.00
C ASN A 60 -0.91 10.42 17.48
N GLU A 61 -1.48 11.59 17.79
CA GLU A 61 -2.87 11.90 17.45
C GLU A 61 -3.12 12.02 15.94
N LEU A 62 -2.12 12.41 15.15
CA LEU A 62 -2.23 12.40 13.69
C LEU A 62 -2.45 10.96 13.19
N THR A 63 -1.60 10.02 13.61
CA THR A 63 -1.74 8.59 13.25
C THR A 63 -3.11 8.06 13.70
N ARG A 64 -3.51 8.33 14.95
CA ARG A 64 -4.81 7.90 15.49
C ARG A 64 -5.96 8.38 14.61
N ASN A 65 -5.97 9.66 14.27
CA ASN A 65 -7.02 10.28 13.47
C ASN A 65 -7.08 9.71 12.06
N LEU A 66 -5.93 9.53 11.41
CA LEU A 66 -5.84 8.92 10.08
C LEU A 66 -6.34 7.47 10.08
N MET A 67 -5.98 6.66 11.08
CA MET A 67 -6.48 5.28 11.17
C MET A 67 -8.00 5.25 11.37
N ASN A 68 -8.55 6.17 12.17
CA ASN A 68 -9.99 6.26 12.39
C ASN A 68 -10.78 6.53 11.10
N ARG A 69 -10.26 7.33 10.16
CA ARG A 69 -10.91 7.54 8.85
C ARG A 69 -11.00 6.25 8.03
N LEU A 70 -10.03 5.34 8.17
CA LEU A 70 -10.07 4.05 7.50
C LEU A 70 -11.08 3.12 8.18
N VAL A 71 -11.12 3.10 9.51
CA VAL A 71 -12.11 2.35 10.31
C VAL A 71 -13.54 2.81 9.98
N GLU A 72 -13.76 4.10 9.78
CA GLU A 72 -15.06 4.64 9.38
C GLU A 72 -15.60 4.03 8.07
N ARG A 73 -14.71 3.54 7.18
CA ARG A 73 -15.06 3.00 5.86
C ARG A 73 -15.12 1.48 5.82
N THR A 74 -14.23 0.79 6.53
CA THR A 74 -14.13 -0.67 6.53
C THR A 74 -14.73 -1.33 7.77
N GLY A 75 -14.91 -0.56 8.85
CA GLY A 75 -15.30 -1.06 10.17
C GLY A 75 -14.17 -1.73 10.95
N LEU A 76 -12.96 -1.79 10.39
CA LEU A 76 -11.79 -2.43 10.99
C LEU A 76 -10.52 -1.59 10.78
N GLY A 77 -9.62 -1.63 11.76
CA GLY A 77 -8.30 -1.05 11.59
C GLY A 77 -7.47 -1.83 10.57
N PRO A 78 -6.57 -1.17 9.82
CA PRO A 78 -5.63 -1.84 8.93
C PRO A 78 -4.72 -2.79 9.73
N ASP A 79 -4.14 -3.78 9.06
CA ASP A 79 -3.03 -4.53 9.66
C ASP A 79 -1.75 -3.69 9.56
N ILE A 80 -0.86 -3.86 10.54
CA ILE A 80 0.42 -3.14 10.61
C ILE A 80 1.55 -4.17 10.66
N ARG A 81 2.60 -3.96 9.86
CA ARG A 81 3.84 -4.75 9.89
C ARG A 81 5.00 -3.84 10.26
N PRO A 82 5.34 -3.71 11.55
CA PRO A 82 6.61 -3.11 11.95
C PRO A 82 7.75 -4.04 11.52
N GLY A 83 8.57 -3.61 10.57
CA GLY A 83 9.57 -4.45 9.91
C GLY A 83 10.64 -3.59 9.25
N GLY A 84 10.91 -3.82 7.96
CA GLY A 84 11.99 -3.13 7.26
C GLY A 84 13.37 -3.59 7.72
N ILE A 85 14.42 -2.99 7.18
CA ILE A 85 15.80 -3.47 7.36
C ILE A 85 16.28 -3.40 8.82
N THR A 86 15.70 -2.50 9.64
CA THR A 86 16.11 -2.32 11.04
C THR A 86 15.60 -3.40 11.98
N VAL A 87 14.70 -4.30 11.52
CA VAL A 87 14.36 -5.50 12.29
C VAL A 87 15.53 -6.47 12.37
N ASP A 88 16.34 -6.56 11.33
CA ASP A 88 17.48 -7.49 11.25
C ASP A 88 18.70 -7.03 12.03
N SER A 89 18.67 -5.81 12.56
CA SER A 89 19.61 -5.30 13.54
C SER A 89 18.98 -5.07 14.93
N SER A 90 17.77 -5.60 15.15
CA SER A 90 17.01 -5.38 16.38
C SER A 90 17.29 -6.43 17.47
N ILE A 91 17.32 -6.01 18.73
CA ILE A 91 17.49 -6.87 19.91
C ILE A 91 16.54 -6.38 21.01
N PHE A 92 15.74 -7.30 21.57
CA PHE A 92 14.94 -7.03 22.76
C PHE A 92 15.79 -7.14 24.03
N ASP A 93 15.69 -6.16 24.91
CA ASP A 93 16.27 -6.18 26.26
C ASP A 93 15.21 -5.71 27.27
N PRO A 94 14.84 -6.51 28.29
CA PRO A 94 13.81 -6.13 29.25
C PRO A 94 14.15 -4.89 30.08
N ASN A 95 15.42 -4.47 30.15
CA ASN A 95 15.89 -3.31 30.88
C ASN A 95 16.18 -2.10 29.98
N ALA A 96 16.06 -2.24 28.65
CA ALA A 96 16.28 -1.15 27.72
C ALA A 96 15.13 -0.12 27.75
N PRO A 97 15.38 1.12 27.30
CA PRO A 97 14.33 2.09 27.05
C PRO A 97 13.39 1.62 25.92
N ALA A 98 12.35 2.42 25.61
CA ALA A 98 11.45 2.11 24.50
C ALA A 98 12.20 1.89 23.18
N LEU A 99 13.24 2.67 22.92
CA LEU A 99 14.09 2.53 21.76
C LEU A 99 15.46 3.16 22.03
N ASP A 100 16.52 2.45 21.69
CA ASP A 100 17.90 2.94 21.67
C ASP A 100 18.55 2.56 20.34
N LEU A 101 19.08 3.56 19.63
CA LEU A 101 19.63 3.42 18.29
C LEU A 101 21.13 3.67 18.32
N SER A 102 21.91 2.66 17.96
CA SER A 102 23.34 2.83 17.70
C SER A 102 23.56 3.10 16.22
N LEU A 103 24.27 4.18 15.90
CA LEU A 103 24.60 4.56 14.53
C LEU A 103 25.99 4.03 14.13
N SER A 104 26.15 3.67 12.86
CA SER A 104 27.45 3.42 12.23
C SER A 104 28.23 4.74 12.05
N PRO A 105 29.53 4.71 11.73
CA PRO A 105 30.27 5.91 11.33
C PRO A 105 29.64 6.65 10.15
N SER A 106 28.98 5.91 9.25
CA SER A 106 28.21 6.45 8.12
C SER A 106 26.81 6.94 8.51
N GLN A 107 26.49 7.10 9.80
CA GLN A 107 25.19 7.58 10.31
C GLN A 107 23.98 6.68 10.01
N GLY A 108 24.21 5.43 9.57
CA GLY A 108 23.14 4.45 9.41
C GLY A 108 22.79 3.78 10.73
N ILE A 109 21.55 3.33 10.90
CA ILE A 109 21.16 2.54 12.08
C ILE A 109 21.88 1.18 12.01
N TRP A 110 22.87 1.00 12.87
CA TRP A 110 23.68 -0.21 12.98
C TRP A 110 23.04 -1.24 13.91
N ARG A 111 22.43 -0.78 15.00
CA ARG A 111 21.74 -1.64 15.98
C ARG A 111 20.53 -0.92 16.56
N THR A 112 19.45 -1.67 16.71
CA THR A 112 18.22 -1.23 17.37
C THR A 112 18.03 -2.04 18.66
N THR A 113 18.14 -1.42 19.83
CA THR A 113 17.79 -2.09 21.10
C THR A 113 16.46 -1.53 21.59
N TYR A 114 15.55 -2.39 22.03
CA TYR A 114 14.23 -1.96 22.49
C TYR A 114 13.76 -2.77 23.70
N GLY A 115 13.08 -2.09 24.61
CA GLY A 115 12.51 -2.67 25.82
C GLY A 115 10.99 -2.65 25.84
N PRO A 116 10.38 -2.98 26.99
CA PRO A 116 8.93 -3.13 27.12
C PRO A 116 8.11 -1.92 26.66
N ALA A 117 8.61 -0.69 26.89
CA ALA A 117 7.92 0.54 26.52
C ALA A 117 7.78 0.74 24.99
N TYR A 118 8.55 0.01 24.16
CA TYR A 118 8.39 0.03 22.69
C TYR A 118 6.95 -0.33 22.27
N PHE A 119 6.38 -1.33 22.94
CA PHE A 119 5.06 -1.88 22.64
C PHE A 119 3.92 -0.88 22.90
N GLU A 120 4.16 0.21 23.66
CA GLU A 120 3.18 1.28 23.81
C GLU A 120 2.86 2.00 22.49
N SER A 121 3.82 2.02 21.56
CA SER A 121 3.64 2.61 20.22
C SER A 121 2.52 1.93 19.42
N TYR A 122 2.18 0.68 19.75
CA TYR A 122 1.13 -0.08 19.09
C TYR A 122 -0.28 0.37 19.52
N LEU A 123 -0.40 1.09 20.65
CA LEU A 123 -1.68 1.51 21.24
C LEU A 123 -2.36 2.64 20.47
N VAL A 124 -1.64 3.32 19.57
CA VAL A 124 -2.22 4.34 18.70
C VAL A 124 -3.20 3.75 17.68
N PHE A 125 -2.93 2.50 17.25
CA PHE A 125 -3.71 1.83 16.22
C PHE A 125 -5.02 1.27 16.79
N PRO A 126 -6.11 1.24 15.99
CA PRO A 126 -7.40 0.73 16.43
C PRO A 126 -7.31 -0.62 17.13
N ASN A 127 -8.21 -0.89 18.09
CA ASN A 127 -8.25 -2.17 18.79
C ASN A 127 -8.42 -3.38 17.86
N THR A 128 -9.00 -3.16 16.68
CA THR A 128 -9.22 -4.16 15.64
C THR A 128 -8.05 -4.31 14.66
N SER A 129 -7.00 -3.48 14.76
CA SER A 129 -5.76 -3.67 14.02
C SER A 129 -5.00 -4.87 14.55
N ARG A 130 -4.42 -5.64 13.63
CA ARG A 130 -3.56 -6.79 13.94
C ARG A 130 -2.16 -6.54 13.40
N PHE A 131 -1.19 -7.26 13.94
CA PHE A 131 0.22 -6.99 13.69
C PHE A 131 0.95 -8.21 13.13
N ILE A 132 1.83 -7.97 12.17
CA ILE A 132 2.91 -8.90 11.89
C ILE A 132 4.01 -8.61 12.91
N LEU A 133 4.37 -9.62 13.69
CA LEU A 133 5.50 -9.55 14.60
C LEU A 133 6.75 -9.99 13.84
N ASP A 134 7.44 -9.05 13.22
CA ASP A 134 8.72 -9.32 12.59
C ASP A 134 9.80 -9.45 13.67
N VAL A 135 10.67 -10.45 13.52
CA VAL A 135 11.79 -10.72 14.43
C VAL A 135 13.08 -10.97 13.66
N ASN A 136 14.20 -10.77 14.33
CA ASN A 136 15.51 -10.72 13.71
C ASN A 136 15.97 -12.09 13.18
N LEU A 137 16.19 -12.19 11.86
CA LEU A 137 16.88 -13.31 11.22
C LEU A 137 18.30 -12.93 10.78
N GLY A 138 18.53 -11.64 10.49
CA GLY A 138 19.76 -11.06 9.99
C GLY A 138 20.98 -11.24 10.91
N ASN A 139 20.78 -11.33 12.23
CA ASN A 139 21.84 -11.65 13.19
C ASN A 139 22.18 -13.15 13.27
N ASP A 140 21.42 -14.01 12.59
CA ASP A 140 21.57 -15.46 12.56
C ASP A 140 21.58 -16.13 13.95
N SER A 141 20.79 -15.57 14.89
CA SER A 141 20.65 -16.09 16.25
C SER A 141 19.18 -16.38 16.57
N ILE A 142 18.84 -17.66 16.67
CA ILE A 142 17.48 -18.08 17.02
C ILE A 142 17.08 -17.63 18.43
N THR A 143 18.04 -17.47 19.34
CA THR A 143 17.80 -16.95 20.70
C THR A 143 17.31 -15.50 20.67
N ILE A 144 17.86 -14.67 19.76
CA ILE A 144 17.37 -13.29 19.59
C ILE A 144 15.91 -13.34 19.12
N ALA A 145 15.63 -14.09 18.05
CA ALA A 145 14.27 -14.24 17.53
C ALA A 145 13.31 -14.77 18.62
N GLN A 146 13.70 -15.79 19.39
CA GLN A 146 12.90 -16.35 20.47
C GLN A 146 12.55 -15.29 21.52
N ASN A 147 13.54 -14.54 22.03
CA ASN A 147 13.33 -13.49 23.02
C ASN A 147 12.38 -12.39 22.52
N GLN A 148 12.47 -12.04 21.23
CA GLN A 148 11.60 -11.05 20.61
C GLN A 148 10.16 -11.56 20.45
N ILE A 149 9.98 -12.83 20.11
CA ILE A 149 8.66 -13.46 20.05
C ILE A 149 8.04 -13.52 21.45
N GLU A 150 8.79 -13.94 22.47
CA GLU A 150 8.34 -13.95 23.86
C GLU A 150 7.91 -12.55 24.33
N ALA A 151 8.71 -11.52 24.02
CA ALA A 151 8.37 -10.14 24.33
C ALA A 151 7.10 -9.68 23.60
N GLY A 152 6.97 -9.98 22.30
CA GLY A 152 5.77 -9.67 21.53
C GLY A 152 4.52 -10.32 22.11
N ILE A 153 4.59 -11.62 22.44
CA ILE A 153 3.47 -12.33 23.09
C ILE A 153 3.12 -11.67 24.43
N LYS A 154 4.13 -11.35 25.25
CA LYS A 154 3.93 -10.79 26.58
C LYS A 154 3.32 -9.39 26.57
N TYR A 155 3.79 -8.50 25.71
CA TYR A 155 3.42 -7.07 25.76
C TYR A 155 2.37 -6.66 24.73
N LEU A 156 2.29 -7.33 23.58
CA LEU A 156 1.27 -7.08 22.55
C LEU A 156 0.05 -7.98 22.70
N GLY A 157 0.26 -9.25 23.10
CA GLY A 157 -0.80 -10.24 23.30
C GLY A 157 -1.23 -10.95 22.01
N TRP A 158 -1.64 -12.21 22.14
CA TRP A 158 -2.05 -13.06 21.01
C TRP A 158 -3.22 -12.49 20.20
N ASP A 159 -4.16 -11.78 20.85
CA ASP A 159 -5.33 -11.20 20.16
C ASP A 159 -4.95 -10.14 19.11
N ARG A 160 -3.75 -9.57 19.24
CA ARG A 160 -3.22 -8.53 18.35
C ARG A 160 -2.20 -9.09 17.34
N ILE A 161 -1.64 -10.28 17.56
CA ILE A 161 -0.64 -10.88 16.66
C ILE A 161 -1.36 -11.65 15.55
N PHE A 162 -1.23 -11.18 14.31
CA PHE A 162 -1.78 -11.86 13.14
C PHE A 162 -0.85 -12.96 12.62
N ALA A 163 0.44 -12.65 12.53
CA ALA A 163 1.48 -13.59 12.12
C ALA A 163 2.84 -13.15 12.70
N ILE A 164 3.82 -14.06 12.67
CA ILE A 164 5.23 -13.82 12.98
C ILE A 164 6.01 -13.90 11.67
N GLN A 165 6.95 -13.00 11.44
CA GLN A 165 7.85 -13.04 10.29
C GLN A 165 9.30 -13.13 10.75
N LEU A 166 10.10 -13.94 10.06
CA LEU A 166 11.53 -14.10 10.35
C LEU A 166 12.34 -13.26 9.37
N GLY A 167 12.86 -12.13 9.85
CA GLY A 167 13.71 -11.21 9.12
C GLY A 167 13.00 -10.33 8.10
N ASN A 168 13.80 -9.56 7.39
CA ASN A 168 13.39 -8.69 6.30
C ASN A 168 14.26 -8.95 5.07
N GLU A 169 13.65 -9.17 3.91
CA GLU A 169 14.37 -9.32 2.63
C GLU A 169 15.51 -10.35 2.68
N PRO A 170 15.24 -11.59 3.14
CA PRO A 170 16.30 -12.59 3.29
C PRO A 170 16.95 -12.95 1.96
N ASP A 171 16.31 -12.71 0.81
CA ASP A 171 16.91 -12.84 -0.51
C ASP A 171 18.09 -11.88 -0.76
N HIS A 172 18.15 -10.74 -0.06
CA HIS A 172 19.31 -9.85 -0.06
C HIS A 172 20.46 -10.33 0.83
N TYR A 173 20.29 -11.35 1.69
CA TYR A 173 21.40 -11.82 2.52
C TYR A 173 22.51 -12.48 1.72
N ILE A 174 22.28 -12.81 0.43
CA ILE A 174 23.31 -13.30 -0.50
C ILE A 174 24.55 -12.40 -0.55
N TYR A 175 24.39 -11.09 -0.30
CA TYR A 175 25.49 -10.12 -0.32
C TYR A 175 26.39 -10.19 0.91
N SER A 176 25.90 -10.75 2.02
CA SER A 176 26.63 -10.84 3.29
C SER A 176 26.86 -12.28 3.78
N ARG A 177 26.18 -13.27 3.18
CA ARG A 177 26.20 -14.69 3.59
C ARG A 177 26.59 -15.58 2.41
N PRO A 178 27.87 -15.97 2.30
CA PRO A 178 28.31 -16.93 1.28
C PRO A 178 27.50 -18.24 1.36
N GLY A 179 27.07 -18.76 0.20
CA GLY A 179 26.28 -19.99 0.11
C GLY A 179 24.78 -19.83 0.44
N TRP A 180 24.31 -18.60 0.64
CA TRP A 180 22.89 -18.32 0.82
C TRP A 180 22.13 -18.48 -0.51
N THR A 181 21.20 -19.44 -0.54
CA THR A 181 20.39 -19.81 -1.71
C THR A 181 18.93 -20.00 -1.27
N SER A 182 17.98 -20.09 -2.21
CA SER A 182 16.57 -20.40 -1.88
C SER A 182 16.47 -21.67 -1.01
N ALA A 183 17.15 -22.75 -1.37
CA ALA A 183 17.16 -23.98 -0.58
C ALA A 183 17.78 -23.80 0.83
N ALA A 184 18.84 -22.99 0.97
CA ALA A 184 19.43 -22.70 2.27
C ALA A 184 18.48 -21.87 3.16
N PHE A 185 17.80 -20.88 2.59
CA PHE A 185 16.75 -20.13 3.26
C PHE A 185 15.61 -21.06 3.70
N THR A 186 15.07 -21.87 2.78
CA THR A 186 13.98 -22.82 3.08
C THR A 186 14.36 -23.76 4.22
N ALA A 187 15.57 -24.32 4.20
CA ALA A 187 16.07 -25.19 5.27
C ALA A 187 16.18 -24.46 6.61
N LYS A 188 16.69 -23.21 6.62
CA LYS A 188 16.79 -22.40 7.84
C LYS A 188 15.41 -22.04 8.38
N PHE A 189 14.49 -21.62 7.51
CA PHE A 189 13.11 -21.29 7.88
C PHE A 189 12.41 -22.48 8.53
N LEU A 190 12.49 -23.67 7.93
CA LEU A 190 11.92 -24.90 8.48
C LEU A 190 12.53 -25.26 9.85
N ASN A 191 13.86 -25.15 9.99
CA ASN A 191 14.55 -25.44 11.24
C ASN A 191 14.14 -24.47 12.36
N TRP A 192 14.14 -23.16 12.08
CA TRP A 192 13.81 -22.13 13.06
C TRP A 192 12.34 -22.19 13.45
N THR A 193 11.43 -22.24 12.48
CA THR A 193 9.99 -22.29 12.77
C THR A 193 9.61 -23.56 13.54
N SER A 194 10.22 -24.72 13.26
CA SER A 194 10.01 -25.95 14.04
C SER A 194 10.49 -25.79 15.49
N THR A 195 11.70 -25.25 15.66
CA THR A 195 12.30 -25.04 16.99
C THR A 195 11.49 -24.04 17.82
N LEU A 196 11.16 -22.88 17.25
CA LEU A 196 10.39 -21.82 17.89
C LEU A 196 8.95 -22.27 18.20
N THR A 197 8.31 -23.00 17.28
CA THR A 197 6.96 -23.55 17.52
C THR A 197 6.97 -24.47 18.74
N LYS A 198 7.98 -25.33 18.87
CA LYS A 198 8.11 -26.24 20.01
C LYS A 198 8.48 -25.51 21.30
N SER A 199 9.47 -24.62 21.27
CA SER A 199 9.97 -23.95 22.48
C SER A 199 8.96 -22.98 23.09
N LEU A 200 8.18 -22.31 22.24
CA LEU A 200 7.21 -21.29 22.65
C LEU A 200 5.76 -21.76 22.63
N ASN A 201 5.51 -23.03 22.27
CA ASN A 201 4.18 -23.60 22.07
C ASN A 201 3.31 -22.71 21.15
N LEU A 202 3.87 -22.33 20.00
CA LEU A 202 3.20 -21.43 19.07
C LEU A 202 1.99 -22.10 18.41
N PRO A 203 0.91 -21.35 18.11
CA PRO A 203 -0.23 -21.90 17.38
C PRO A 203 0.18 -22.33 15.96
N ALA A 204 -0.54 -23.31 15.42
CA ALA A 204 -0.39 -23.68 14.01
C ALA A 204 -0.75 -22.48 13.10
N ARG A 205 -0.16 -22.45 11.89
CA ARG A 205 -0.39 -21.37 10.91
C ARG A 205 -0.21 -19.97 11.51
N ILE A 206 0.97 -19.70 12.05
CA ILE A 206 1.31 -18.41 12.65
C ILE A 206 2.40 -17.67 11.91
N PHE A 207 3.12 -18.29 10.97
CA PHE A 207 4.21 -17.62 10.27
C PHE A 207 3.77 -17.00 8.94
N GLN A 208 4.23 -15.78 8.68
CA GLN A 208 4.33 -15.18 7.35
C GLN A 208 5.70 -15.57 6.79
N ALA A 209 5.72 -16.23 5.62
CA ALA A 209 6.93 -16.75 5.02
C ALA A 209 7.45 -15.83 3.90
N ASN A 210 8.75 -15.96 3.61
CA ASN A 210 9.49 -15.28 2.56
C ASN A 210 9.86 -13.83 2.90
N GLY A 211 9.00 -12.85 2.61
CA GLY A 211 9.33 -11.43 2.77
C GLY A 211 10.46 -10.98 1.83
N PHE A 212 10.47 -11.50 0.60
CA PHE A 212 11.52 -11.27 -0.39
C PHE A 212 11.42 -9.90 -1.07
N ALA A 213 12.54 -9.23 -1.30
CA ALA A 213 12.63 -7.92 -1.93
C ALA A 213 12.55 -7.94 -3.45
N GLU A 214 13.22 -8.92 -4.06
CA GLU A 214 13.54 -8.91 -5.48
C GLU A 214 12.30 -9.19 -6.33
N ASP A 215 12.20 -8.47 -7.45
CA ASP A 215 11.14 -8.68 -8.43
C ASP A 215 11.16 -10.16 -8.86
N PRO A 216 10.01 -10.88 -8.84
CA PRO A 216 9.94 -12.34 -9.01
C PRO A 216 10.11 -12.79 -10.47
N THR A 217 11.17 -12.33 -11.12
CA THR A 217 11.61 -12.67 -12.46
C THR A 217 12.40 -13.98 -12.47
N SER A 218 12.76 -14.50 -13.64
CA SER A 218 13.57 -15.71 -13.77
C SER A 218 14.99 -15.58 -13.20
N SER A 219 15.49 -14.36 -12.98
CA SER A 219 16.79 -14.09 -12.36
C SER A 219 16.70 -13.84 -10.85
N ALA A 220 15.49 -13.83 -10.27
CA ALA A 220 15.33 -13.63 -8.83
C ALA A 220 16.02 -14.77 -8.06
N PRO A 221 16.81 -14.46 -7.01
CA PRO A 221 17.53 -15.47 -6.25
C PRO A 221 16.58 -16.40 -5.47
N MET A 222 15.42 -15.89 -5.06
CA MET A 222 14.40 -16.62 -4.30
C MET A 222 13.01 -16.15 -4.73
N THR A 223 12.05 -17.08 -4.79
CA THR A 223 10.66 -16.77 -5.11
C THR A 223 9.72 -17.62 -4.25
N THR A 224 8.44 -17.24 -4.19
CA THR A 224 7.43 -18.06 -3.53
C THR A 224 7.27 -19.41 -4.24
N VAL A 225 7.36 -19.44 -5.57
CA VAL A 225 7.40 -20.68 -6.36
C VAL A 225 8.56 -21.59 -5.94
N SER A 226 9.78 -21.06 -5.84
CA SER A 226 10.96 -21.88 -5.50
C SER A 226 10.87 -22.47 -4.09
N THR A 227 10.54 -21.64 -3.09
CA THR A 227 10.43 -22.09 -1.69
C THR A 227 9.31 -23.11 -1.48
N ILE A 228 8.17 -22.97 -2.17
CA ILE A 228 7.10 -23.99 -2.16
C ILE A 228 7.60 -25.30 -2.76
N ASN A 229 8.28 -25.27 -3.90
CA ASN A 229 8.84 -26.47 -4.53
C ASN A 229 9.91 -27.16 -3.66
N GLU A 230 10.66 -26.38 -2.89
CA GLU A 230 11.64 -26.88 -1.91
C GLU A 230 10.97 -27.46 -0.65
N GLY A 231 9.67 -27.21 -0.45
CA GLY A 231 8.87 -27.80 0.61
C GLY A 231 8.79 -26.96 1.88
N ILE A 232 8.84 -25.63 1.76
CA ILE A 232 8.76 -24.71 2.92
C ILE A 232 7.48 -24.87 3.76
N ASP A 233 6.36 -25.34 3.18
CA ASP A 233 5.07 -25.52 3.90
C ASP A 233 4.84 -26.96 4.42
N LYS A 234 5.86 -27.83 4.42
CA LYS A 234 5.70 -29.24 4.86
C LYS A 234 5.31 -29.41 6.33
N THR A 235 5.53 -28.40 7.18
CA THR A 235 5.26 -28.45 8.62
C THR A 235 3.92 -27.83 9.00
N GLY A 236 3.20 -27.19 8.07
CA GLY A 236 1.90 -26.55 8.32
C GLY A 236 1.94 -25.29 9.20
N VAL A 237 3.13 -24.76 9.50
CA VAL A 237 3.31 -23.57 10.35
C VAL A 237 3.04 -22.25 9.61
N ILE A 238 3.04 -22.27 8.27
CA ILE A 238 2.83 -21.09 7.44
C ILE A 238 1.35 -20.74 7.37
N LYS A 239 1.05 -19.47 7.62
CA LYS A 239 -0.27 -18.87 7.48
C LYS A 239 -0.47 -18.27 6.09
N LEU A 240 0.54 -17.54 5.60
CA LEU A 240 0.53 -16.86 4.31
C LEU A 240 1.94 -16.65 3.78
N PHE A 241 2.03 -16.38 2.47
CA PHE A 241 3.26 -16.03 1.76
C PHE A 241 3.32 -14.54 1.47
N ASP A 242 4.53 -14.00 1.53
CA ASP A 242 4.81 -12.58 1.40
C ASP A 242 5.96 -12.30 0.41
N GLN A 243 5.83 -11.26 -0.39
CA GLN A 243 6.93 -10.59 -1.09
C GLN A 243 6.74 -9.08 -1.06
N HIS A 244 7.82 -8.34 -1.27
CA HIS A 244 7.79 -6.89 -1.40
C HIS A 244 7.66 -6.48 -2.86
N THR A 245 7.36 -5.20 -3.12
CA THR A 245 7.33 -4.67 -4.48
C THR A 245 7.60 -3.17 -4.53
N TYR A 246 8.51 -2.74 -5.42
CA TYR A 246 8.83 -1.35 -5.68
C TYR A 246 9.14 -1.15 -7.16
N GLN A 247 8.19 -0.56 -7.89
CA GLN A 247 8.23 -0.46 -9.36
C GLN A 247 9.47 0.27 -9.89
N TYR A 248 9.97 1.23 -9.12
CA TYR A 248 11.21 1.93 -9.43
C TYR A 248 12.13 1.97 -8.21
N SER A 249 13.32 2.52 -8.38
CA SER A 249 14.31 2.66 -7.31
C SER A 249 15.18 3.88 -7.55
N THR A 250 15.49 4.64 -6.50
CA THR A 250 16.55 5.68 -6.56
C THR A 250 17.95 5.12 -6.36
N CYS A 251 18.09 3.87 -5.91
CA CYS A 251 19.36 3.17 -5.73
C CYS A 251 19.87 2.47 -7.00
N ASP A 252 19.03 2.35 -8.02
CA ASP A 252 19.38 1.80 -9.33
C ASP A 252 19.31 2.93 -10.38
N PRO A 253 20.42 3.32 -11.02
CA PRO A 253 20.42 4.44 -11.97
C PRO A 253 19.42 4.31 -13.12
N ALA A 254 19.21 3.10 -13.64
CA ALA A 254 18.32 2.87 -14.78
C ALA A 254 16.83 2.98 -14.38
N ARG A 255 16.46 2.44 -13.21
CA ARG A 255 15.13 2.60 -12.63
C ARG A 255 14.89 4.03 -12.15
N ASN A 256 15.91 4.70 -11.60
CA ASN A 256 15.80 6.09 -11.16
C ASN A 256 15.52 7.04 -12.34
N ALA A 257 16.17 6.83 -13.48
CA ALA A 257 15.91 7.60 -14.70
C ALA A 257 14.45 7.47 -15.19
N LYS A 258 13.84 6.30 -15.00
CA LYS A 258 12.43 6.02 -15.35
C LYS A 258 11.42 6.48 -14.32
N ALA A 259 11.86 6.77 -13.09
CA ALA A 259 11.00 7.17 -12.00
C ALA A 259 10.51 8.62 -12.18
N THR A 260 9.52 8.82 -13.05
CA THR A 260 8.88 10.11 -13.32
C THR A 260 7.37 10.03 -13.05
N LEU A 261 6.70 11.18 -12.94
CA LEU A 261 5.24 11.20 -12.75
C LEU A 261 4.50 10.55 -13.93
N GLU A 262 5.01 10.72 -15.16
CA GLU A 262 4.46 10.14 -16.38
C GLU A 262 4.54 8.61 -16.38
N ALA A 263 5.65 8.05 -15.89
CA ALA A 263 5.82 6.62 -15.81
C ALA A 263 5.00 6.02 -14.65
N LEU A 264 4.91 6.76 -13.54
CA LEU A 264 4.23 6.33 -12.33
C LEU A 264 2.70 6.34 -12.49
N VAL A 265 2.12 7.42 -13.01
CA VAL A 265 0.67 7.54 -13.22
C VAL A 265 0.32 6.96 -14.60
N ASN A 266 0.49 5.65 -14.73
CA ASN A 266 0.27 4.92 -15.97
C ASN A 266 -0.23 3.50 -15.70
N HIS A 267 -1.51 3.25 -16.03
CA HIS A 267 -2.17 1.96 -15.77
C HIS A 267 -1.44 0.78 -16.43
N ASN A 268 -0.95 0.94 -17.66
CA ASN A 268 -0.24 -0.13 -18.35
C ASN A 268 1.08 -0.48 -17.66
N ASN A 269 1.83 0.52 -17.19
CA ASN A 269 3.07 0.27 -16.45
C ASN A 269 2.80 -0.45 -15.14
N ILE A 270 1.78 -0.02 -14.38
CA ILE A 270 1.38 -0.62 -13.09
C ILE A 270 0.97 -2.07 -13.30
N THR A 271 0.08 -2.32 -14.26
CA THR A 271 -0.46 -3.67 -14.50
C THR A 271 0.60 -4.62 -15.05
N ALA A 272 1.44 -4.17 -15.99
CA ALA A 272 2.55 -4.97 -16.50
C ALA A 272 3.56 -5.34 -15.42
N TYR A 273 3.81 -4.44 -14.46
CA TYR A 273 4.72 -4.71 -13.36
C TYR A 273 4.11 -5.68 -12.34
N LEU A 274 2.88 -5.44 -11.87
CA LEU A 274 2.22 -6.34 -10.91
C LEU A 274 1.92 -7.74 -11.48
N ASP A 275 1.81 -7.87 -12.81
CA ASP A 275 1.66 -9.16 -13.48
C ASP A 275 2.82 -10.13 -13.21
N LEU A 276 4.01 -9.63 -12.84
CA LEU A 276 5.16 -10.46 -12.44
C LEU A 276 4.84 -11.33 -11.22
N TRP A 277 3.91 -10.93 -10.35
CA TRP A 277 3.52 -11.68 -9.16
C TRP A 277 2.49 -12.79 -9.42
N LYS A 278 1.88 -12.87 -10.62
CA LYS A 278 0.85 -13.89 -10.94
C LYS A 278 1.31 -15.33 -10.64
N PRO A 279 2.53 -15.77 -11.00
CA PRO A 279 3.00 -17.12 -10.66
C PRO A 279 3.14 -17.34 -9.15
N GLN A 280 3.54 -16.31 -8.41
CA GLN A 280 3.76 -16.36 -6.97
C GLN A 280 2.42 -16.48 -6.21
N ILE A 281 1.44 -15.69 -6.64
CA ILE A 281 0.06 -15.77 -6.15
C ILE A 281 -0.53 -17.15 -6.45
N ALA A 282 -0.35 -17.65 -7.68
CA ALA A 282 -0.84 -18.97 -8.07
C ALA A 282 -0.21 -20.10 -7.25
N ALA A 283 1.10 -20.04 -6.97
CA ALA A 283 1.80 -21.02 -6.16
C ALA A 283 1.29 -21.04 -4.71
N ALA A 284 1.18 -19.87 -4.06
CA ALA A 284 0.62 -19.75 -2.70
C ALA A 284 -0.81 -20.32 -2.62
N ARG A 285 -1.66 -19.97 -3.60
CA ARG A 285 -3.04 -20.50 -3.67
C ARG A 285 -3.09 -22.00 -3.97
N GLY A 286 -2.14 -22.52 -4.74
CA GLY A 286 -2.01 -23.96 -5.05
C GLY A 286 -1.79 -24.81 -3.80
N VAL A 287 -1.19 -24.24 -2.75
CA VAL A 287 -1.05 -24.86 -1.42
C VAL A 287 -2.08 -24.36 -0.40
N GLY A 288 -3.13 -23.67 -0.86
CA GLY A 288 -4.26 -23.23 -0.03
C GLY A 288 -3.94 -22.07 0.91
N LYS A 289 -2.96 -21.22 0.57
CA LYS A 289 -2.54 -20.06 1.38
C LYS A 289 -2.82 -18.74 0.67
N GLU A 290 -2.96 -17.70 1.49
CA GLU A 290 -3.01 -16.32 1.01
C GLU A 290 -1.63 -15.87 0.53
N PHE A 291 -1.64 -14.98 -0.46
CA PHE A 291 -0.48 -14.19 -0.87
C PHE A 291 -0.72 -12.73 -0.48
N VAL A 292 0.29 -12.09 0.10
CA VAL A 292 0.27 -10.66 0.45
C VAL A 292 1.50 -9.96 -0.10
N ILE A 293 1.43 -8.64 -0.10
CA ILE A 293 2.59 -7.78 -0.31
C ILE A 293 2.89 -7.06 1.00
N GLY A 294 3.84 -7.57 1.77
CA GLY A 294 4.20 -7.18 3.14
C GLY A 294 5.02 -5.91 3.22
N GLU A 295 5.53 -5.44 2.09
CA GLU A 295 6.11 -4.10 1.97
C GLU A 295 6.00 -3.62 0.53
N TYR A 296 5.51 -2.40 0.33
CA TYR A 296 5.55 -1.81 -0.99
C TYR A 296 5.55 -0.28 -0.97
N SER A 297 6.01 0.28 -2.07
CA SER A 297 5.77 1.66 -2.46
C SER A 297 6.11 1.84 -3.94
N SER A 298 6.03 3.06 -4.44
CA SER A 298 6.28 3.38 -5.85
C SER A 298 7.75 3.27 -6.23
N ILE A 299 8.61 3.80 -5.36
CA ILE A 299 10.04 3.99 -5.63
C ILE A 299 10.80 3.59 -4.36
N SER A 300 11.63 2.54 -4.43
CA SER A 300 12.44 2.10 -3.29
C SER A 300 13.54 3.12 -2.96
N CYS A 301 14.23 2.89 -1.83
CA CYS A 301 15.26 3.78 -1.32
C CYS A 301 14.77 5.19 -0.96
N SER A 302 13.74 5.23 -0.10
CA SER A 302 13.08 6.45 0.41
C SER A 302 12.25 7.25 -0.60
N GLY A 303 12.04 6.73 -1.80
CA GLY A 303 11.27 7.41 -2.83
C GLY A 303 12.01 8.54 -3.54
N LYS A 304 11.30 9.26 -4.41
CA LYS A 304 11.87 10.36 -5.20
C LYS A 304 11.09 11.65 -4.99
N GLN A 305 11.80 12.71 -4.63
CA GLN A 305 11.24 14.05 -4.51
C GLN A 305 10.59 14.51 -5.82
N ASN A 306 9.47 15.22 -5.71
CA ASN A 306 8.62 15.69 -6.82
C ASN A 306 7.93 14.56 -7.60
N VAL A 307 7.99 13.32 -7.10
CA VAL A 307 7.32 12.16 -7.70
C VAL A 307 6.52 11.42 -6.64
N SER A 308 7.18 10.76 -5.69
CA SER A 308 6.52 9.97 -4.64
C SER A 308 5.83 10.81 -3.56
N ASP A 309 6.19 12.10 -3.43
CA ASP A 309 5.65 13.04 -2.44
C ASP A 309 4.54 13.94 -2.99
N THR A 310 3.93 13.54 -4.11
CA THR A 310 2.91 14.31 -4.83
C THR A 310 1.58 13.55 -4.90
N TYR A 311 0.53 14.20 -5.38
CA TYR A 311 -0.75 13.56 -5.69
C TYR A 311 -0.63 12.43 -6.73
N GLY A 312 0.38 12.42 -7.60
CA GLY A 312 0.64 11.31 -8.52
C GLY A 312 0.81 9.97 -7.80
N GLN A 313 1.40 9.99 -6.60
CA GLN A 313 1.47 8.83 -5.72
C GLN A 313 0.07 8.34 -5.32
N ALA A 314 -0.90 9.23 -5.12
CA ALA A 314 -2.28 8.86 -4.80
C ALA A 314 -2.92 8.04 -5.94
N MET A 315 -2.76 8.51 -7.18
CA MET A 315 -3.26 7.81 -8.37
C MET A 315 -2.60 6.44 -8.53
N TRP A 316 -1.28 6.38 -8.34
CA TRP A 316 -0.53 5.11 -8.39
C TRP A 316 -0.95 4.13 -7.29
N LEU A 317 -1.13 4.59 -6.05
CA LEU A 317 -1.58 3.76 -4.93
C LEU A 317 -2.97 3.19 -5.18
N ALA A 318 -3.92 4.02 -5.61
CA ALA A 318 -5.29 3.59 -5.87
C ALA A 318 -5.32 2.48 -6.93
N ASP A 319 -4.59 2.67 -8.04
CA ASP A 319 -4.55 1.69 -9.12
C ASP A 319 -3.79 0.41 -8.74
N THR A 320 -2.62 0.55 -8.09
CA THR A 320 -1.80 -0.58 -7.60
C THR A 320 -2.57 -1.46 -6.63
N ILE A 321 -3.29 -0.89 -5.66
CA ILE A 321 -4.04 -1.66 -4.67
C ILE A 321 -5.23 -2.36 -5.31
N LEU A 322 -6.02 -1.66 -6.13
CA LEU A 322 -7.21 -2.24 -6.79
C LEU A 322 -6.81 -3.31 -7.81
N TYR A 323 -5.74 -3.07 -8.58
CA TYR A 323 -5.22 -4.07 -9.50
C TYR A 323 -4.65 -5.28 -8.77
N GLY A 324 -3.83 -5.07 -7.73
CA GLY A 324 -3.27 -6.15 -6.92
C GLY A 324 -4.37 -7.03 -6.31
N ALA A 325 -5.43 -6.43 -5.79
CA ALA A 325 -6.61 -7.16 -5.33
C ALA A 325 -7.30 -7.95 -6.45
N SER A 326 -7.36 -7.42 -7.67
CA SER A 326 -7.89 -8.14 -8.84
C SER A 326 -7.09 -9.39 -9.19
N LEU A 327 -5.80 -9.42 -8.83
CA LEU A 327 -4.91 -10.58 -8.98
C LEU A 327 -5.03 -11.57 -7.82
N ASN A 328 -5.82 -11.28 -6.78
CA ASN A 328 -5.94 -12.00 -5.51
C ASN A 328 -4.77 -11.81 -4.55
N ILE A 329 -4.10 -10.65 -4.58
CA ILE A 329 -3.31 -10.20 -3.43
C ILE A 329 -4.28 -9.86 -2.31
N SER A 330 -4.10 -10.47 -1.14
CA SER A 330 -5.09 -10.41 -0.05
C SER A 330 -4.98 -9.10 0.72
N ARG A 331 -3.75 -8.64 0.97
CA ARG A 331 -3.39 -7.40 1.68
C ARG A 331 -2.10 -6.83 1.12
N LEU A 332 -2.00 -5.50 1.08
CA LEU A 332 -0.81 -4.75 0.69
C LEU A 332 -0.41 -3.81 1.83
N TYR A 333 0.86 -3.81 2.22
CA TYR A 333 1.39 -3.10 3.39
C TYR A 333 2.29 -1.94 2.93
N MET A 334 1.73 -0.74 2.78
CA MET A 334 2.46 0.42 2.25
C MET A 334 3.51 0.84 3.24
N HIS A 335 4.77 0.86 2.81
CA HIS A 335 5.89 1.17 3.69
C HIS A 335 5.88 2.63 4.10
N GLN A 336 6.13 2.84 5.39
CA GLN A 336 6.36 4.12 6.05
C GLN A 336 7.72 4.05 6.74
N GLY A 337 8.44 5.15 6.82
CA GLY A 337 9.71 5.16 7.52
C GLY A 337 10.58 6.30 7.08
N ALA A 338 11.84 6.31 7.51
CA ALA A 338 12.77 7.36 7.12
C ALA A 338 13.94 6.81 6.33
N THR A 339 14.64 7.73 5.67
CA THR A 339 15.87 7.45 4.97
C THR A 339 16.93 6.89 5.92
N LEU A 340 17.39 5.68 5.60
CA LEU A 340 18.52 5.05 6.28
C LEU A 340 19.77 5.32 5.47
N VAL A 341 20.85 5.79 6.12
CA VAL A 341 22.08 6.21 5.42
C VAL A 341 22.82 5.03 4.75
N LEU A 342 22.40 3.79 5.00
CA LEU A 342 22.97 2.58 4.41
C LEU A 342 22.29 2.10 3.11
N GLN A 343 21.25 2.78 2.62
CA GLN A 343 20.42 2.22 1.55
C GLN A 343 21.09 2.17 0.16
N SER A 344 22.21 2.85 -0.11
CA SER A 344 23.13 2.57 -1.24
C SER A 344 24.31 3.55 -1.23
N SER A 345 25.46 3.16 -1.80
CA SER A 345 26.59 4.06 -2.05
C SER A 345 26.33 5.12 -3.13
N GLN A 346 25.22 5.02 -3.86
CA GLN A 346 24.82 5.92 -4.94
C GLN A 346 23.57 6.76 -4.58
N GLN A 347 23.08 6.68 -3.34
CA GLN A 347 21.83 7.32 -2.95
C GLN A 347 22.01 8.83 -2.73
N ALA A 348 21.10 9.63 -3.28
CA ALA A 348 20.99 11.06 -2.97
C ALA A 348 20.22 11.22 -1.65
N ASN A 349 20.87 10.96 -0.51
CA ASN A 349 20.22 11.03 0.81
C ASN A 349 20.31 12.41 1.43
N SER A 350 19.19 12.88 1.97
CA SER A 350 19.19 13.74 3.15
C SER A 350 18.46 13.00 4.28
N PRO A 351 18.74 13.29 5.56
CA PRO A 351 17.96 12.76 6.67
C PRO A 351 16.47 13.17 6.58
N GLY A 352 15.56 12.29 6.99
CA GLY A 352 14.12 12.57 7.07
C GLY A 352 13.24 11.42 6.63
N PHE A 353 11.94 11.52 6.93
CA PHE A 353 10.89 10.59 6.47
C PHE A 353 10.95 10.37 4.94
N SER A 354 10.48 9.23 4.46
CA SER A 354 10.54 8.88 3.04
C SER A 354 9.59 9.76 2.23
N TRP A 355 9.95 10.05 0.98
CA TRP A 355 9.10 10.84 0.08
C TRP A 355 7.74 10.20 -0.17
N TYR A 356 7.65 8.87 -0.08
CA TYR A 356 6.41 8.13 -0.30
C TYR A 356 5.54 7.97 0.96
N ASP A 357 6.00 8.43 2.13
CA ASP A 357 5.24 8.25 3.38
C ASP A 357 3.83 8.81 3.20
N LEU A 358 2.84 8.05 3.67
CA LEU A 358 1.43 8.40 3.56
C LEU A 358 1.06 9.46 4.62
N TRP A 359 1.87 9.60 5.67
CA TRP A 359 1.84 10.75 6.58
C TRP A 359 3.20 10.95 7.25
N TYR A 360 3.48 12.21 7.58
CA TYR A 360 4.67 12.63 8.33
C TYR A 360 4.28 12.80 9.79
N PRO A 361 4.67 11.86 10.68
CA PRO A 361 4.02 11.71 11.98
C PRO A 361 4.43 12.77 13.00
N ILE A 362 5.58 13.40 12.83
CA ILE A 362 6.11 14.44 13.73
C ILE A 362 6.71 15.58 12.89
N PRO A 363 6.88 16.78 13.48
CA PRO A 363 7.61 17.85 12.80
C PRO A 363 9.02 17.43 12.42
N SER A 364 9.48 17.82 11.24
CA SER A 364 10.85 17.60 10.76
C SER A 364 11.30 18.75 9.88
N GLU A 365 12.62 18.92 9.72
CA GLU A 365 13.18 19.97 8.88
C GLU A 365 12.69 19.86 7.42
N ARG A 366 12.68 18.64 6.87
CA ARG A 366 12.27 18.39 5.47
C ARG A 366 10.80 18.68 5.22
N TYR A 367 9.93 18.34 6.18
CA TYR A 367 8.48 18.33 5.96
C TYR A 367 7.72 19.38 6.75
N GLY A 368 8.38 20.16 7.61
CA GLY A 368 7.68 21.08 8.51
C GLY A 368 6.80 20.32 9.50
N SER A 369 5.61 20.84 9.77
CA SER A 369 4.65 20.25 10.71
C SER A 369 4.17 18.85 10.31
N ALA A 370 3.81 18.06 11.34
CA ALA A 370 3.16 16.77 11.16
C ALA A 370 1.87 16.92 10.35
N ARG A 371 1.69 16.07 9.32
CA ARG A 371 0.50 16.07 8.45
C ARG A 371 0.41 14.80 7.61
N ALA A 372 -0.77 14.51 7.07
CA ALA A 372 -0.97 13.54 6.00
C ALA A 372 -0.29 13.99 4.69
N SER A 373 0.23 13.03 3.95
CA SER A 373 0.70 13.25 2.59
C SER A 373 -0.48 13.45 1.62
N PRO A 374 -0.31 14.19 0.51
CA PRO A 374 -1.30 14.24 -0.58
C PRO A 374 -1.76 12.86 -1.06
N SER A 375 -0.95 11.82 -0.88
CA SER A 375 -1.29 10.45 -1.27
C SER A 375 -2.31 9.74 -0.37
N TYR A 376 -2.58 10.27 0.83
CA TYR A 376 -3.49 9.66 1.81
C TYR A 376 -4.93 9.46 1.28
N VAL A 377 -5.41 10.33 0.41
CA VAL A 377 -6.77 10.22 -0.16
C VAL A 377 -6.98 8.94 -0.98
N ALA A 378 -5.92 8.32 -1.50
CA ALA A 378 -6.00 7.02 -2.17
C ALA A 378 -6.50 5.92 -1.23
N TYR A 379 -6.06 5.95 0.03
CA TYR A 379 -6.52 5.01 1.04
C TYR A 379 -7.99 5.23 1.41
N LEU A 380 -8.48 6.48 1.39
CA LEU A 380 -9.89 6.78 1.59
C LEU A 380 -10.76 6.23 0.44
N LEU A 381 -10.31 6.41 -0.81
CA LEU A 381 -10.97 5.84 -1.97
C LEU A 381 -11.03 4.31 -1.88
N VAL A 382 -9.89 3.66 -1.66
CA VAL A 382 -9.77 2.20 -1.63
C VAL A 382 -10.60 1.61 -0.49
N THR A 383 -10.53 2.17 0.71
CA THR A 383 -11.28 1.64 1.86
C THR A 383 -12.79 1.79 1.70
N GLU A 384 -13.27 2.86 1.05
CA GLU A 384 -14.69 3.03 0.72
C GLU A 384 -15.13 2.10 -0.43
N ALA A 385 -14.25 1.85 -1.40
CA ALA A 385 -14.43 0.86 -2.46
C ALA A 385 -14.48 -0.58 -1.92
N VAL A 386 -13.74 -0.90 -0.84
CA VAL A 386 -13.83 -2.19 -0.14
C VAL A 386 -15.08 -2.26 0.73
N GLY A 387 -15.33 -1.25 1.57
CA GLY A 387 -16.53 -1.13 2.42
C GLY A 387 -16.56 -2.09 3.61
N LYS A 388 -17.69 -2.09 4.34
CA LYS A 388 -17.82 -2.77 5.64
C LYS A 388 -18.34 -4.20 5.60
N SER A 389 -18.94 -4.63 4.49
CA SER A 389 -19.70 -5.88 4.43
C SER A 389 -18.83 -7.13 4.61
N GLY A 390 -17.57 -7.06 4.18
CA GLY A 390 -16.70 -8.24 4.09
C GLY A 390 -17.20 -9.26 3.05
N GLN A 391 -18.00 -8.82 2.07
CA GLN A 391 -18.53 -9.64 0.98
C GLN A 391 -18.19 -9.07 -0.41
N SER A 392 -17.46 -7.94 -0.45
CA SER A 392 -17.07 -7.28 -1.68
C SER A 392 -16.13 -8.15 -2.52
N ARG A 393 -16.34 -8.18 -3.83
CA ARG A 393 -15.42 -8.76 -4.83
C ARG A 393 -15.25 -7.75 -5.96
N LEU A 394 -14.06 -7.67 -6.55
CA LEU A 394 -13.80 -6.72 -7.63
C LEU A 394 -13.26 -7.40 -8.89
N ALA A 395 -13.43 -6.74 -10.04
CA ALA A 395 -12.75 -7.10 -11.28
C ALA A 395 -12.33 -5.83 -12.02
N LEU A 396 -11.15 -5.87 -12.64
CA LEU A 396 -10.77 -4.90 -13.66
C LEU A 396 -11.66 -5.11 -14.89
N VAL A 397 -12.33 -4.05 -15.35
CA VAL A 397 -13.09 -4.04 -16.59
C VAL A 397 -12.09 -3.88 -17.74
N ARG A 398 -11.81 -4.98 -18.45
CA ARG A 398 -10.91 -5.00 -19.60
C ARG A 398 -11.71 -4.97 -20.90
N ASP A 399 -11.49 -3.95 -21.71
CA ASP A 399 -12.03 -3.85 -23.06
C ASP A 399 -11.12 -2.97 -23.92
N SER A 400 -10.83 -3.38 -25.16
CA SER A 400 -9.93 -2.68 -26.07
C SER A 400 -10.45 -1.32 -26.55
N SER A 401 -11.75 -1.05 -26.37
CA SER A 401 -12.37 0.24 -26.67
C SER A 401 -12.17 1.28 -25.57
N LEU A 402 -11.76 0.88 -24.37
CA LEU A 402 -11.45 1.83 -23.30
C LEU A 402 -10.15 2.58 -23.62
N PRO A 403 -10.06 3.89 -23.35
CA PRO A 403 -8.80 4.61 -23.41
C PRO A 403 -7.76 3.93 -22.50
N SER A 404 -6.52 3.83 -22.97
CA SER A 404 -5.42 3.23 -22.19
C SER A 404 -5.08 3.99 -20.90
N THR A 405 -5.56 5.24 -20.79
CA THR A 405 -5.45 6.07 -19.59
C THR A 405 -6.54 5.80 -18.57
N LEU A 406 -7.55 4.98 -18.87
CA LEU A 406 -8.68 4.74 -17.97
C LEU A 406 -8.58 3.37 -17.31
N ALA A 407 -8.51 3.34 -15.98
CA ALA A 407 -8.67 2.12 -15.21
C ALA A 407 -10.09 2.08 -14.61
N VAL A 408 -10.81 0.99 -14.83
CA VAL A 408 -12.20 0.83 -14.37
C VAL A 408 -12.35 -0.45 -13.58
N TYR A 409 -12.75 -0.35 -12.31
CA TYR A 409 -12.94 -1.48 -11.42
C TYR A 409 -14.42 -1.60 -11.05
N ALA A 410 -15.03 -2.74 -11.41
CA ALA A 410 -16.38 -3.09 -11.01
C ALA A 410 -16.36 -3.86 -9.69
N ILE A 411 -17.24 -3.50 -8.76
CA ILE A 411 -17.30 -4.09 -7.42
C ILE A 411 -18.71 -4.59 -7.15
N TRP A 412 -18.81 -5.88 -6.84
CA TRP A 412 -20.04 -6.54 -6.41
C TRP A 412 -20.02 -6.73 -4.91
N ASP A 413 -21.13 -6.46 -4.26
CA ASP A 413 -21.28 -6.63 -2.82
C ASP A 413 -22.75 -7.00 -2.51
N PRO A 414 -23.05 -8.28 -2.28
CA PRO A 414 -24.42 -8.76 -2.13
C PRO A 414 -25.13 -8.16 -0.91
N SER A 415 -24.40 -7.66 0.09
CA SER A 415 -24.97 -6.95 1.24
C SER A 415 -25.46 -5.54 0.87
N SER A 416 -24.89 -4.93 -0.17
CA SER A 416 -25.27 -3.59 -0.65
C SER A 416 -26.23 -3.66 -1.84
N ARG A 417 -26.03 -4.64 -2.73
CA ARG A 417 -26.85 -4.88 -3.93
C ARG A 417 -26.79 -6.36 -4.32
N THR A 418 -27.94 -7.04 -4.29
CA THR A 418 -28.05 -8.47 -4.59
C THR A 418 -27.91 -8.81 -6.07
N ASN A 419 -28.32 -7.90 -6.96
CA ASN A 419 -28.28 -8.09 -8.41
C ASN A 419 -27.70 -6.84 -9.10
N GLY A 420 -26.48 -6.96 -9.61
CA GLY A 420 -25.71 -5.88 -10.24
C GLY A 420 -24.48 -5.45 -9.45
N ILE A 421 -23.68 -4.58 -10.06
CA ILE A 421 -22.54 -3.94 -9.40
C ILE A 421 -23.03 -3.02 -8.29
N ALA A 422 -22.43 -3.14 -7.11
CA ALA A 422 -22.73 -2.26 -5.98
C ALA A 422 -21.97 -0.94 -6.10
N ARG A 423 -20.72 -1.01 -6.57
CA ARG A 423 -19.80 0.12 -6.67
C ARG A 423 -18.95 0.03 -7.94
N MET A 424 -18.42 1.17 -8.38
CA MET A 424 -17.45 1.26 -9.46
C MET A 424 -16.40 2.32 -9.13
N VAL A 425 -15.12 1.97 -9.30
CA VAL A 425 -14.02 2.95 -9.28
C VAL A 425 -13.59 3.22 -10.71
N ILE A 426 -13.43 4.49 -11.06
CA ILE A 426 -12.83 4.92 -12.34
C ILE A 426 -11.65 5.83 -12.01
N LEU A 427 -10.48 5.50 -12.52
CA LEU A 427 -9.27 6.31 -12.42
C LEU A 427 -8.88 6.79 -13.81
N ASN A 428 -8.82 8.11 -14.01
CA ASN A 428 -8.29 8.68 -15.25
C ASN A 428 -6.83 9.07 -15.03
N MET A 429 -5.95 8.22 -15.55
CA MET A 429 -4.49 8.31 -15.46
C MET A 429 -3.88 9.32 -16.44
N SER A 430 -4.70 10.10 -17.14
CA SER A 430 -4.23 11.25 -17.93
C SER A 430 -3.64 12.31 -17.01
N LEU A 431 -2.49 12.90 -17.37
CA LEU A 431 -1.75 13.79 -16.49
C LEU A 431 -2.26 15.23 -16.58
N ARG A 432 -3.01 15.67 -15.57
CA ARG A 432 -3.51 17.04 -15.48
C ARG A 432 -2.60 17.85 -14.56
N ARG A 433 -2.10 18.97 -15.07
CA ARG A 433 -1.15 19.88 -14.39
C ARG A 433 -1.89 21.12 -13.87
N GLN A 434 -1.45 21.70 -12.77
CA GLN A 434 -2.16 22.78 -12.05
C GLN A 434 -2.35 24.07 -12.86
N ASP A 435 -1.54 24.29 -13.90
CA ASP A 435 -1.50 25.55 -14.67
C ASP A 435 -1.66 25.36 -16.20
N VAL A 436 -2.22 24.22 -16.64
CA VAL A 436 -2.45 23.94 -18.06
C VAL A 436 -3.94 24.07 -18.39
N ALA A 437 -4.28 25.02 -19.27
CA ALA A 437 -5.66 25.39 -19.62
C ALA A 437 -6.50 24.31 -20.34
N ALA A 438 -5.97 23.10 -20.54
CA ALA A 438 -6.59 22.03 -21.33
C ALA A 438 -7.30 20.97 -20.46
N ASP A 439 -8.04 21.41 -19.41
CA ASP A 439 -8.74 20.52 -18.47
C ASP A 439 -9.79 19.62 -19.16
N ASP A 440 -10.47 20.15 -20.19
CA ASP A 440 -11.54 19.44 -20.91
C ASP A 440 -11.00 18.35 -21.85
N ALA A 441 -9.83 18.55 -22.46
CA ALA A 441 -9.23 17.60 -23.40
C ALA A 441 -8.76 16.30 -22.71
N LEU A 442 -8.49 16.36 -21.41
CA LEU A 442 -8.10 15.21 -20.60
C LEU A 442 -9.29 14.61 -19.84
N THR A 443 -10.48 15.19 -19.97
CA THR A 443 -11.70 14.71 -19.32
C THR A 443 -12.36 13.63 -20.16
N VAL A 444 -12.80 12.57 -19.48
CA VAL A 444 -13.58 11.49 -20.09
C VAL A 444 -14.98 11.49 -19.49
N THR A 445 -16.00 11.38 -20.35
CA THR A 445 -17.40 11.18 -19.94
C THR A 445 -17.72 9.69 -20.04
N VAL A 446 -17.98 9.04 -18.91
CA VAL A 446 -18.29 7.60 -18.86
C VAL A 446 -19.79 7.40 -18.67
N ASP A 447 -20.41 6.64 -19.58
CA ASP A 447 -21.81 6.23 -19.43
C ASP A 447 -21.93 4.98 -18.54
N VAL A 448 -22.59 5.18 -17.39
CA VAL A 448 -22.89 4.15 -16.40
C VAL A 448 -24.40 4.00 -16.17
N GLY A 449 -25.24 4.59 -17.02
CA GLY A 449 -26.68 4.69 -16.86
C GLY A 449 -27.35 3.32 -16.77
N LYS A 450 -26.86 2.36 -17.56
CA LYS A 450 -27.32 0.95 -17.55
C LYS A 450 -27.14 0.24 -16.20
N TYR A 451 -26.34 0.77 -15.28
CA TYR A 451 -26.11 0.18 -13.95
C TYR A 451 -26.90 0.85 -12.84
N GLN A 452 -27.60 1.96 -13.10
CA GLN A 452 -28.47 2.58 -12.11
C GLN A 452 -29.55 1.61 -11.63
N ARG A 453 -29.99 1.77 -10.38
CA ARG A 453 -31.21 1.09 -9.92
C ARG A 453 -32.40 1.73 -10.63
N GLY A 454 -33.38 0.92 -11.01
CA GLY A 454 -34.66 1.44 -11.48
C GLY A 454 -35.35 2.28 -10.39
N GLY A 455 -36.21 3.23 -10.79
CA GLY A 455 -36.92 4.16 -9.89
C GLY A 455 -36.16 5.46 -9.64
N ASN A 456 -36.54 6.21 -8.59
CA ASN A 456 -35.99 7.54 -8.28
C ASN A 456 -34.64 7.52 -7.53
N THR A 457 -33.93 6.38 -7.49
CA THR A 457 -32.66 6.28 -6.74
C THR A 457 -31.48 6.49 -7.68
N THR A 458 -30.95 7.72 -7.69
CA THR A 458 -29.77 8.07 -8.48
C THR A 458 -28.50 7.57 -7.80
N ALA A 459 -27.57 6.99 -8.56
CA ALA A 459 -26.27 6.59 -8.03
C ALA A 459 -25.49 7.82 -7.53
N LYS A 460 -24.68 7.60 -6.49
CA LYS A 460 -23.90 8.62 -5.82
C LYS A 460 -22.45 8.61 -6.30
N VAL A 461 -21.85 9.78 -6.48
CA VAL A 461 -20.45 9.93 -6.90
C VAL A 461 -19.66 10.71 -5.86
N LYS A 462 -18.49 10.18 -5.50
CA LYS A 462 -17.45 10.86 -4.71
C LYS A 462 -16.17 10.93 -5.51
N ARG A 463 -15.39 12.00 -5.33
CA ARG A 463 -14.19 12.30 -6.11
C ARG A 463 -12.93 12.34 -5.25
N MET A 464 -11.87 11.70 -5.73
CA MET A 464 -10.49 11.92 -5.33
C MET A 464 -9.87 12.90 -6.33
N SER A 465 -9.49 14.09 -5.87
CA SER A 465 -9.06 15.19 -6.73
C SER A 465 -7.95 16.03 -6.12
N SER A 466 -7.25 16.78 -6.96
CA SER A 466 -6.18 17.70 -6.60
C SER A 466 -6.19 18.93 -7.49
N PRO A 467 -5.36 19.96 -7.22
CA PRO A 467 -5.07 21.01 -8.20
C PRO A 467 -4.35 20.50 -9.45
N GLY A 468 -3.47 19.51 -9.32
CA GLY A 468 -2.71 18.87 -10.39
C GLY A 468 -1.96 17.63 -9.89
N VAL A 469 -1.44 16.82 -10.80
CA VAL A 469 -0.76 15.54 -10.47
C VAL A 469 0.52 15.73 -9.64
N GLU A 470 1.23 16.84 -9.85
CA GLU A 470 2.42 17.23 -9.10
C GLU A 470 2.13 17.85 -7.72
N SER A 471 0.86 18.05 -7.37
CA SER A 471 0.50 18.81 -6.17
C SER A 471 1.05 18.15 -4.91
N LYS A 472 1.71 18.95 -4.08
CA LYS A 472 2.19 18.58 -2.74
C LYS A 472 1.32 19.15 -1.62
N ASP A 473 0.29 19.90 -2.00
CA ASP A 473 -0.56 20.66 -1.09
C ASP A 473 -1.67 19.75 -0.56
N SER A 474 -1.43 19.16 0.61
CA SER A 474 -2.38 18.25 1.25
C SER A 474 -3.69 18.94 1.66
N ASP A 475 -3.70 20.28 1.79
CA ASP A 475 -4.90 21.04 2.14
C ASP A 475 -5.84 21.23 0.93
N ARG A 476 -5.29 21.09 -0.28
CA ARG A 476 -6.05 21.21 -1.55
C ARG A 476 -6.29 19.89 -2.25
N VAL A 477 -5.62 18.81 -1.84
CA VAL A 477 -5.97 17.46 -2.26
C VAL A 477 -7.15 16.95 -1.43
N THR A 478 -8.17 16.42 -2.11
CA THR A 478 -9.44 16.10 -1.46
C THR A 478 -9.98 14.72 -1.79
N TRP A 479 -10.65 14.11 -0.81
CA TRP A 479 -11.61 13.03 -1.00
C TRP A 479 -13.01 13.57 -0.70
N ALA A 480 -13.92 13.46 -1.66
CA ALA A 480 -15.29 13.97 -1.56
C ALA A 480 -15.36 15.43 -1.09
N GLY A 481 -14.51 16.31 -1.65
CA GLY A 481 -14.47 17.73 -1.30
C GLY A 481 -13.79 18.07 0.04
N GLN A 482 -13.25 17.08 0.76
CA GLN A 482 -12.57 17.29 2.04
C GLN A 482 -11.08 16.98 1.96
N SER A 483 -10.24 17.83 2.56
CA SER A 483 -8.82 17.55 2.79
C SER A 483 -8.60 16.95 4.17
N TYR A 484 -7.45 16.30 4.35
CA TYR A 484 -7.15 15.47 5.54
C TYR A 484 -5.75 15.71 6.10
N SER A 485 -5.12 16.86 5.82
CA SER A 485 -3.76 17.18 6.27
C SER A 485 -3.55 16.94 7.76
N ALA A 486 -4.51 17.34 8.61
CA ALA A 486 -4.42 17.16 10.06
C ALA A 486 -4.98 15.82 10.58
N GLY A 487 -5.28 14.86 9.68
CA GLY A 487 -5.93 13.58 9.99
C GLY A 487 -7.44 13.66 10.23
N VAL A 488 -8.00 14.87 10.27
CA VAL A 488 -9.43 15.15 10.36
C VAL A 488 -9.91 15.83 9.07
N PRO A 489 -11.16 15.60 8.65
CA PRO A 489 -11.69 16.21 7.44
C PRO A 489 -11.80 17.73 7.61
N VAL A 490 -11.36 18.47 6.60
CA VAL A 490 -11.54 19.93 6.47
C VAL A 490 -12.29 20.22 5.17
N GLY A 491 -13.33 21.05 5.24
CA GLY A 491 -14.26 21.30 4.14
C GLY A 491 -15.56 20.50 4.26
N SER A 492 -16.47 20.71 3.30
CA SER A 492 -17.75 20.02 3.25
C SER A 492 -17.66 18.74 2.45
N GLU A 493 -18.29 17.66 2.92
CA GLU A 493 -18.43 16.45 2.13
C GLU A 493 -19.33 16.71 0.91
N VAL A 494 -18.83 16.39 -0.27
CA VAL A 494 -19.51 16.51 -1.55
C VAL A 494 -19.85 15.12 -2.07
N VAL A 495 -21.15 14.84 -2.15
CA VAL A 495 -21.69 13.61 -2.74
C VAL A 495 -22.61 14.02 -3.89
N GLU A 496 -22.13 13.80 -5.10
CA GLU A 496 -22.87 14.14 -6.33
C GLU A 496 -23.90 13.05 -6.66
N GLN A 497 -24.94 13.44 -7.38
CA GLN A 497 -25.84 12.50 -8.04
C GLN A 497 -25.43 12.38 -9.51
N LEU A 498 -25.48 11.17 -10.07
CA LEU A 498 -25.27 10.98 -11.51
C LEU A 498 -26.26 11.81 -12.34
N ASP A 499 -25.74 12.57 -13.28
CA ASP A 499 -26.55 13.31 -14.26
C ASP A 499 -26.72 12.49 -15.54
N ALA A 500 -27.96 12.23 -15.95
CA ALA A 500 -28.31 11.43 -17.14
C ALA A 500 -27.55 10.09 -17.27
N GLY A 501 -27.20 9.45 -16.16
CA GLY A 501 -26.43 8.20 -16.14
C GLY A 501 -24.94 8.35 -16.50
N LYS A 502 -24.41 9.56 -16.61
CA LYS A 502 -23.04 9.85 -17.03
C LYS A 502 -22.23 10.46 -15.89
N VAL A 503 -20.92 10.23 -15.93
CA VAL A 503 -19.95 10.86 -15.03
C VAL A 503 -18.78 11.41 -15.83
N ASN A 504 -18.45 12.67 -15.63
CA ASN A 504 -17.20 13.25 -16.14
C ASN A 504 -16.08 12.95 -15.15
N VAL A 505 -14.93 12.49 -15.65
CA VAL A 505 -13.74 12.18 -14.87
C VAL A 505 -12.56 12.91 -15.49
N ARG A 506 -12.04 13.91 -14.78
CA ARG A 506 -10.91 14.74 -15.26
C ARG A 506 -9.61 13.94 -15.26
N GLY A 507 -8.60 14.39 -16.01
CA GLY A 507 -7.26 13.84 -15.88
C GLY A 507 -6.76 13.93 -14.43
N SER A 508 -6.08 12.88 -13.97
CA SER A 508 -5.56 12.76 -12.60
C SER A 508 -6.69 12.90 -11.58
N GLU A 509 -7.82 12.24 -11.84
CA GLU A 509 -8.98 12.18 -10.94
C GLU A 509 -9.40 10.72 -10.77
N GLY A 510 -9.79 10.37 -9.56
CA GLY A 510 -10.47 9.11 -9.25
C GLY A 510 -11.90 9.37 -8.83
N VAL A 511 -12.85 8.54 -9.28
CA VAL A 511 -14.23 8.60 -8.81
C VAL A 511 -14.69 7.25 -8.28
N LEU A 512 -15.47 7.28 -7.20
CA LEU A 512 -16.21 6.14 -6.67
C LEU A 512 -17.69 6.38 -6.89
N ILE A 513 -18.33 5.48 -7.62
CA ILE A 513 -19.76 5.48 -7.90
C ILE A 513 -20.39 4.39 -7.04
N THR A 514 -21.47 4.71 -6.32
CA THR A 514 -22.27 3.75 -5.54
C THR A 514 -23.68 3.69 -6.09
N PHE A 515 -24.11 2.48 -6.49
CA PHE A 515 -25.38 2.25 -7.21
C PHE A 515 -26.51 1.72 -6.34
#